data_AF-A0A2D7RL55-F1
#
_entry.id   AF-A0A2D7RL55-F1
#
_cell.length_a   1.000
_cell.length_b   1.000
_cell.length_c   1.000
_cell.angle_alpha   90.00
_cell.angle_beta   90.00
_cell.angle_gamma   90.00
#
_symmetry.space_group_name_H-M   'P 1'
#
loop_
_entity.id
_entity.type
_entity.pdbx_description
1 polymer ?
#
loop_
_entity_poly.entity_id
_entity_poly.type
_entity_poly.pdbx_seq_one_letter_code
_entity_poly.pdbx_strand_id
1 'polypeptide(L)'
;MKVNFNCEHCGKSNAIDIPGMDSDSSEEVQKLKKQLDLERMKTREEKTDKENETIYELRKQLEEEKIKSNRSQAELEKTSLSLAKVASKSDSPSMEIQGEVAEEVLQKMLEEAFPNDAFKPIKKGQAGADVKQTVMMPSGHEAGVILYESKNTKNWSNQWIEKLRADMQEDGATLGMLVSVAFPAKEKEIFVQIEERIFLCKPGIHVASFARALREAVLMGARKEILDEFSSKDSKDNLYEYITGDFIEQISNIARTHSNLTEEMQKEKNAFKKKWSAREKTLEQLANSMTGIVGSISGIGVQSMKLDKIKELSMDE
;
A
#
# COMPACT_ATOMS: atom_id res chain seq x y z
N MET A 1 -10.20 -72.52 -21.11
CA MET A 1 -11.69 -72.64 -21.00
C MET A 1 -12.22 -72.99 -22.39
N LYS A 2 -13.10 -73.99 -22.55
CA LYS A 2 -13.69 -74.35 -23.84
C LYS A 2 -14.85 -73.45 -24.17
N VAL A 3 -14.78 -72.74 -25.31
CA VAL A 3 -15.89 -71.95 -25.82
C VAL A 3 -16.52 -72.72 -26.97
N ASN A 4 -17.76 -73.14 -26.76
CA ASN A 4 -18.54 -73.83 -27.77
C ASN A 4 -19.35 -72.80 -28.54
N PHE A 5 -19.35 -72.90 -29.86
CA PHE A 5 -20.21 -72.09 -30.71
C PHE A 5 -20.72 -72.90 -31.90
N ASN A 6 -21.90 -72.52 -32.39
CA ASN A 6 -22.53 -73.19 -33.53
C ASN A 6 -22.24 -72.41 -34.80
N CYS A 7 -21.79 -73.12 -35.84
CA CYS A 7 -21.61 -72.52 -37.15
C CYS A 7 -22.98 -72.29 -37.80
N GLU A 8 -23.35 -71.04 -38.03
CA GLU A 8 -24.65 -70.68 -38.60
C GLU A 8 -24.83 -71.16 -40.05
N HIS A 9 -23.76 -71.55 -40.74
CA HIS A 9 -23.82 -71.97 -42.14
C HIS A 9 -23.98 -73.48 -42.35
N CYS A 10 -23.53 -74.32 -41.40
CA CYS A 10 -23.65 -75.78 -41.51
C CYS A 10 -24.25 -76.46 -40.27
N GLY A 11 -24.62 -75.68 -39.25
CA GLY A 11 -25.33 -76.13 -38.06
C GLY A 11 -24.52 -76.98 -37.08
N LYS A 12 -23.24 -77.24 -37.35
CA LYS A 12 -22.39 -78.06 -36.47
C LYS A 12 -21.82 -77.24 -35.32
N SER A 13 -21.90 -77.80 -34.12
CA SER A 13 -21.29 -77.25 -32.90
C SER A 13 -19.80 -77.56 -32.90
N ASN A 14 -18.98 -76.51 -32.84
CA ASN A 14 -17.53 -76.64 -32.75
C ASN A 14 -17.04 -76.09 -31.40
N ALA A 15 -15.99 -76.72 -30.87
CA ALA A 15 -15.35 -76.32 -29.63
C ALA A 15 -13.90 -75.94 -29.93
N ILE A 16 -13.50 -74.72 -29.56
CA ILE A 16 -12.10 -74.29 -29.63
C ILE A 16 -11.54 -74.28 -28.21
N ASP A 17 -10.44 -75.02 -28.00
CA ASP A 17 -9.60 -74.89 -26.81
C ASP A 17 -8.67 -73.69 -27.01
N ILE A 18 -8.85 -72.65 -26.19
CA ILE A 18 -7.92 -71.52 -26.11
C ILE A 18 -6.95 -71.82 -24.95
N PRO A 19 -5.67 -72.13 -25.20
CA PRO A 19 -4.69 -72.35 -24.14
C PRO A 19 -4.12 -71.02 -23.64
N GLY A 20 -4.04 -70.82 -22.31
CA GLY A 20 -3.24 -69.75 -21.70
C GLY A 20 -3.97 -68.59 -21.00
N MET A 21 -5.20 -68.79 -20.50
CA MET A 21 -5.75 -67.89 -19.46
C MET A 21 -5.59 -68.59 -18.11
N ASP A 22 -4.36 -68.60 -17.61
CA ASP A 22 -4.01 -69.12 -16.29
C ASP A 22 -4.38 -68.11 -15.19
N SER A 23 -4.78 -68.62 -14.03
CA SER A 23 -5.15 -67.87 -12.82
C SER A 23 -4.08 -66.89 -12.33
N ASP A 24 -2.82 -67.06 -12.74
CA ASP A 24 -1.66 -66.25 -12.36
C ASP A 24 -1.75 -64.79 -12.85
N SER A 25 -2.33 -64.54 -14.03
CA SER A 25 -2.45 -63.16 -14.55
C SER A 25 -3.44 -62.30 -13.74
N SER A 26 -4.36 -62.93 -13.00
CA SER A 26 -5.31 -62.20 -12.14
C SER A 26 -4.66 -61.76 -10.82
N GLU A 27 -3.75 -62.57 -10.27
CA GLU A 27 -3.03 -62.27 -9.04
C GLU A 27 -1.95 -61.20 -9.25
N GLU A 28 -1.23 -61.25 -10.38
CA GLU A 28 -0.26 -60.22 -10.74
C GLU A 28 -0.91 -58.86 -10.96
N VAL A 29 -2.06 -58.81 -11.65
CA VAL A 29 -2.82 -57.56 -11.83
C VAL A 29 -3.34 -57.03 -10.49
N GLN A 30 -3.75 -57.90 -9.56
CA GLN A 30 -4.15 -57.47 -8.21
C GLN A 30 -2.97 -56.97 -7.37
N LYS A 31 -1.79 -57.59 -7.46
CA LYS A 31 -0.56 -57.13 -6.80
C LYS A 31 -0.11 -55.77 -7.33
N LEU A 32 -0.13 -55.58 -8.65
CA LEU A 32 0.23 -54.30 -9.28
C LEU A 32 -0.72 -53.17 -8.88
N LYS A 33 -2.04 -53.44 -8.83
CA LYS A 33 -3.03 -52.46 -8.35
C LYS A 33 -2.80 -52.06 -6.90
N LYS A 34 -2.55 -53.03 -6.02
CA LYS A 34 -2.24 -52.74 -4.60
C LYS A 34 -0.96 -51.93 -4.45
N GLN A 35 0.09 -52.20 -5.24
CA GLN A 35 1.32 -51.40 -5.23
C GLN A 35 1.07 -49.96 -5.69
N LEU A 36 0.32 -49.78 -6.78
CA LEU A 36 -0.01 -48.46 -7.31
C LEU A 36 -0.85 -47.62 -6.33
N ASP A 37 -1.81 -48.25 -5.64
CA ASP A 37 -2.62 -47.57 -4.63
C ASP A 37 -1.80 -47.18 -3.41
N LEU A 38 -0.87 -48.04 -2.96
CA LEU A 38 0.06 -47.72 -1.87
C LEU A 38 1.00 -46.56 -2.22
N GLU A 39 1.49 -46.53 -3.47
CA GLU A 39 2.36 -45.47 -3.95
C GLU A 39 1.60 -44.13 -4.06
N ARG A 40 0.36 -44.16 -4.55
CA ARG A 40 -0.53 -42.98 -4.57
C ARG A 40 -0.86 -42.46 -3.18
N MET A 41 -1.08 -43.34 -2.20
CA MET A 41 -1.32 -42.94 -0.81
C MET A 41 -0.07 -42.25 -0.22
N LYS A 42 1.12 -42.83 -0.41
CA LYS A 42 2.38 -42.22 0.04
C LYS A 42 2.65 -40.86 -0.60
N THR A 43 2.47 -40.73 -1.91
CA THR A 43 2.65 -39.43 -2.60
C THR A 43 1.64 -38.38 -2.13
N ARG A 44 0.43 -38.81 -1.76
CA ARG A 44 -0.59 -37.90 -1.23
C ARG A 44 -0.23 -37.43 0.17
N GLU A 45 0.16 -38.34 1.05
CA GLU A 45 0.63 -38.04 2.42
C GLU A 45 1.81 -37.07 2.38
N GLU A 46 2.86 -37.36 1.60
CA GLU A 46 4.04 -36.49 1.44
C GLU A 46 3.70 -35.09 0.90
N LYS A 47 2.68 -34.96 0.04
CA LYS A 47 2.21 -33.65 -0.42
C LYS A 47 1.48 -32.88 0.66
N THR A 48 0.58 -33.54 1.40
CA THR A 48 -0.10 -32.91 2.54
C THR A 48 0.88 -32.48 3.62
N ASP A 49 1.93 -33.27 3.90
CA ASP A 49 2.92 -32.92 4.91
C ASP A 49 3.73 -31.68 4.50
N LYS A 50 4.16 -31.59 3.24
CA LYS A 50 4.83 -30.40 2.69
C LYS A 50 3.93 -29.16 2.65
N GLU A 51 2.65 -29.33 2.33
CA GLU A 51 1.66 -28.25 2.38
C GLU A 51 1.44 -27.77 3.81
N ASN A 52 1.41 -28.68 4.79
CA ASN A 52 1.27 -28.33 6.20
C ASN A 52 2.53 -27.62 6.74
N GLU A 53 3.73 -28.06 6.39
CA GLU A 53 4.99 -27.39 6.75
C GLU A 53 5.07 -25.98 6.16
N THR A 54 4.70 -25.80 4.89
CA THR A 54 4.71 -24.47 4.24
C THR A 54 3.68 -23.53 4.84
N ILE A 55 2.47 -24.02 5.16
CA ILE A 55 1.44 -23.24 5.87
C ILE A 55 1.92 -22.86 7.28
N TYR A 56 2.61 -23.75 7.98
CA TYR A 56 3.17 -23.48 9.30
C TYR A 56 4.24 -22.37 9.24
N GLU A 57 5.17 -22.44 8.28
CA GLU A 57 6.21 -21.43 8.10
C GLU A 57 5.63 -20.06 7.72
N LEU A 58 4.64 -20.03 6.83
CA LEU A 58 3.93 -18.80 6.44
C LEU A 58 3.18 -18.16 7.62
N ARG A 59 2.55 -18.98 8.48
CA ARG A 59 1.88 -18.48 9.70
C ARG A 59 2.89 -17.86 10.66
N LYS A 60 4.04 -18.50 10.85
CA LYS A 60 5.12 -17.99 11.71
C LYS A 60 5.67 -16.64 11.19
N GLN A 61 5.91 -16.53 9.89
CA GLN A 61 6.35 -15.27 9.28
C GLN A 61 5.29 -14.16 9.42
N LEU A 62 4.01 -14.50 9.23
CA LEU A 62 2.92 -13.54 9.41
C LEU A 62 2.81 -13.06 10.88
N GLU A 63 3.01 -13.96 11.84
CA GLU A 63 3.01 -13.64 13.27
C GLU A 63 4.17 -12.70 13.63
N GLU A 64 5.37 -12.99 13.14
CA GLU A 64 6.56 -12.16 13.34
C GLU A 64 6.38 -10.75 12.73
N GLU A 65 5.85 -10.66 11.51
CA GLU A 65 5.58 -9.38 10.86
C GLU A 65 4.45 -8.59 11.56
N LYS A 66 3.41 -9.26 12.05
CA LYS A 66 2.39 -8.62 12.90
C LYS A 66 2.99 -8.07 14.19
N ILE A 67 3.86 -8.83 14.86
CA ILE A 67 4.54 -8.37 16.07
C ILE A 67 5.42 -7.14 15.78
N LYS A 68 6.19 -7.15 14.67
CA LYS A 68 6.98 -5.98 14.25
C LYS A 68 6.11 -4.77 13.91
N SER A 69 5.02 -4.98 13.18
CA SER A 69 4.07 -3.92 12.83
C SER A 69 3.41 -3.32 14.07
N ASN A 70 2.97 -4.16 15.01
CA ASN A 70 2.37 -3.72 16.26
C ASN A 70 3.37 -2.99 17.16
N ARG A 71 4.64 -3.43 17.22
CA ARG A 71 5.71 -2.71 17.92
C ARG A 71 5.97 -1.35 17.29
N SER A 72 6.09 -1.29 15.96
CA SER A 72 6.30 -0.04 15.22
C SER A 72 5.13 0.92 15.42
N GLN A 73 3.89 0.42 15.39
CA GLN A 73 2.70 1.22 15.63
C GLN A 73 2.61 1.71 17.08
N ALA A 74 2.95 0.86 18.05
CA ALA A 74 3.02 1.26 19.45
C ALA A 74 4.15 2.28 19.73
N GLU A 75 5.27 2.18 19.01
CA GLU A 75 6.35 3.18 19.06
C GLU A 75 5.91 4.50 18.42
N LEU A 76 5.20 4.48 17.30
CA LEU A 76 4.60 5.68 16.68
C LEU A 76 3.53 6.32 17.59
N GLU A 77 2.70 5.52 18.26
CA GLU A 77 1.72 6.01 19.23
C GLU A 77 2.39 6.58 20.49
N LYS A 78 3.41 5.91 21.03
CA LYS A 78 4.20 6.46 22.14
C LYS A 78 4.95 7.73 21.76
N THR A 79 5.48 7.79 20.53
CA THR A 79 6.21 8.95 20.01
C THR A 79 5.25 10.10 19.76
N SER A 80 4.09 9.86 19.15
CA SER A 80 3.05 10.88 18.94
C SER A 80 2.42 11.37 20.25
N LEU A 81 2.20 10.49 21.23
CA LEU A 81 1.75 10.89 22.57
C LEU A 81 2.83 11.64 23.34
N SER A 82 4.11 11.30 23.16
CA SER A 82 5.23 12.04 23.74
C SER A 82 5.38 13.40 23.06
N LEU A 83 5.25 13.47 21.73
CA LEU A 83 5.20 14.72 20.97
C LEU A 83 4.01 15.59 21.36
N ALA A 84 2.83 15.00 21.59
CA ALA A 84 1.65 15.71 22.05
C ALA A 84 1.80 16.20 23.50
N LYS A 85 2.43 15.40 24.38
CA LYS A 85 2.73 15.79 25.77
C LYS A 85 3.88 16.80 25.87
N VAL A 86 4.85 16.76 24.96
CA VAL A 86 5.90 17.78 24.82
C VAL A 86 5.27 19.05 24.26
N ALA A 87 4.46 18.97 23.19
CA ALA A 87 3.72 20.12 22.65
C ALA A 87 2.74 20.74 23.66
N SER A 88 2.21 19.97 24.62
CA SER A 88 1.31 20.47 25.67
C SER A 88 2.01 20.87 26.98
N LYS A 89 3.31 20.54 27.17
CA LYS A 89 4.09 20.87 28.38
C LYS A 89 5.27 21.79 28.11
N SER A 90 5.59 22.06 26.86
CA SER A 90 6.56 23.05 26.45
C SER A 90 5.85 24.38 26.26
N ASP A 91 5.70 25.13 27.35
CA ASP A 91 5.49 26.58 27.27
C ASP A 91 6.73 27.18 26.59
N SER A 92 6.61 27.37 25.27
CA SER A 92 7.59 27.92 24.31
C SER A 92 8.63 26.93 23.72
N PRO A 93 8.33 26.25 22.60
CA PRO A 93 9.20 26.36 21.44
C PRO A 93 8.94 27.72 20.78
N SER A 94 9.98 28.50 20.49
CA SER A 94 9.80 29.69 19.65
C SER A 94 9.15 29.28 18.33
N MET A 95 8.32 30.14 17.75
CA MET A 95 7.72 29.90 16.41
C MET A 95 8.79 29.54 15.37
N GLU A 96 10.04 30.00 15.57
CA GLU A 96 11.21 29.66 14.76
C GLU A 96 11.56 28.18 14.85
N ILE A 97 11.67 27.58 16.04
CA ILE A 97 12.00 26.14 16.19
C ILE A 97 10.95 25.27 15.48
N GLN A 98 9.68 25.67 15.53
CA GLN A 98 8.60 24.93 14.87
C GLN A 98 8.59 25.12 13.34
N GLY A 99 9.09 26.25 12.84
CA GLY A 99 9.34 26.48 11.41
C GLY A 99 10.51 25.64 10.90
N GLU A 100 11.64 25.67 11.62
CA GLU A 100 12.85 24.93 11.26
C GLU A 100 12.62 23.40 11.17
N VAL A 101 11.86 22.84 12.12
CA VAL A 101 11.50 21.41 12.07
C VAL A 101 10.60 21.10 10.87
N ALA A 102 9.69 22.01 10.51
CA ALA A 102 8.82 21.82 9.34
C ALA A 102 9.61 21.88 8.03
N GLU A 103 10.60 22.77 7.94
CA GLU A 103 11.52 22.88 6.81
C GLU A 103 12.39 21.63 6.65
N GLU A 104 13.00 21.14 7.75
CA GLU A 104 13.83 19.93 7.72
C GLU A 104 13.02 18.69 7.31
N VAL A 105 11.77 18.57 7.79
CA VAL A 105 10.86 17.48 7.42
C VAL A 105 10.48 17.57 5.94
N LEU A 106 10.21 18.78 5.44
CA LEU A 106 9.89 18.99 4.02
C LEU A 106 11.08 18.61 3.14
N GLN A 107 12.28 19.08 3.47
CA GLN A 107 13.50 18.76 2.72
C GLN A 107 13.75 17.25 2.68
N LYS A 108 13.73 16.57 3.83
CA LYS A 108 13.93 15.11 3.90
C LYS A 108 12.89 14.35 3.07
N MET A 109 11.62 14.74 3.15
CA MET A 109 10.56 14.14 2.35
C MET A 109 10.83 14.27 0.85
N LEU A 110 11.31 15.42 0.38
CA LEU A 110 11.62 15.66 -1.01
C LEU A 110 12.88 14.89 -1.46
N GLU A 111 13.93 14.87 -0.64
CA GLU A 111 15.16 14.11 -0.90
C GLU A 111 14.89 12.60 -1.03
N GLU A 112 14.08 12.05 -0.13
CA GLU A 112 13.65 10.64 -0.19
C GLU A 112 12.77 10.36 -1.43
N ALA A 113 11.92 11.31 -1.82
CA ALA A 113 11.02 11.16 -2.96
C ALA A 113 11.73 11.30 -4.32
N PHE A 114 12.83 12.04 -4.39
CA PHE A 114 13.54 12.37 -5.63
C PHE A 114 15.06 12.20 -5.50
N PRO A 115 15.57 10.97 -5.30
CA PRO A 115 16.99 10.73 -5.02
C PRO A 115 17.95 11.10 -6.16
N ASN A 116 17.44 11.27 -7.38
CA ASN A 116 18.24 11.66 -8.54
C ASN A 116 18.33 13.18 -8.71
N ASP A 117 17.51 13.95 -8.00
CA ASP A 117 17.51 15.41 -8.08
C ASP A 117 18.50 16.00 -7.08
N ALA A 118 18.98 17.22 -7.35
CA ALA A 118 19.91 17.91 -6.47
C ALA A 118 19.16 18.88 -5.55
N PHE A 119 19.29 18.67 -4.25
CA PHE A 119 18.72 19.55 -3.23
C PHE A 119 19.81 20.45 -2.64
N LYS A 120 19.50 21.74 -2.51
CA LYS A 120 20.34 22.70 -1.80
C LYS A 120 19.53 23.35 -0.68
N PRO A 121 19.93 23.19 0.60
CA PRO A 121 19.39 24.02 1.66
C PRO A 121 19.89 25.45 1.47
N ILE A 122 18.98 26.42 1.40
CA ILE A 122 19.36 27.83 1.40
C ILE A 122 19.81 28.19 2.83
N LYS A 123 21.02 28.73 2.99
CA LYS A 123 21.62 28.95 4.31
C LYS A 123 20.82 29.98 5.10
N LYS A 124 20.61 29.70 6.40
CA LYS A 124 19.99 30.61 7.38
C LYS A 124 20.57 32.03 7.25
N GLY A 125 19.69 33.02 7.03
CA GLY A 125 20.04 34.45 6.96
C GLY A 125 20.24 35.01 5.54
N GLN A 126 20.12 34.21 4.48
CA GLN A 126 19.95 34.70 3.11
C GLN A 126 18.46 34.83 2.76
N ALA A 127 18.10 35.85 1.99
CA ALA A 127 16.79 35.89 1.34
C ALA A 127 16.71 34.71 0.35
N GLY A 128 15.59 33.99 0.37
CA GLY A 128 15.37 32.83 -0.49
C GLY A 128 14.28 31.92 0.05
N ALA A 129 13.90 30.96 -0.79
CA ALA A 129 12.94 29.91 -0.46
C ALA A 129 13.57 28.83 0.43
N ASP A 130 12.75 28.14 1.22
CA ASP A 130 13.25 27.18 2.22
C ASP A 130 13.99 25.97 1.59
N VAL A 131 13.51 25.45 0.44
CA VAL A 131 14.17 24.34 -0.28
C VAL A 131 14.26 24.62 -1.77
N LYS A 132 15.46 24.43 -2.34
CA LYS A 132 15.70 24.47 -3.78
C LYS A 132 15.96 23.07 -4.33
N GLN A 133 15.06 22.60 -5.20
CA GLN A 133 15.21 21.36 -5.95
C GLN A 133 15.66 21.65 -7.37
N THR A 134 16.80 21.11 -7.77
CA THR A 134 17.29 21.10 -9.14
C THR A 134 16.90 19.77 -9.77
N VAL A 135 15.95 19.81 -10.70
CA VAL A 135 15.36 18.62 -11.33
C VAL A 135 16.36 18.08 -12.35
N MET A 136 16.78 16.83 -12.18
CA MET A 136 17.77 16.21 -13.05
C MET A 136 17.11 15.24 -14.03
N MET A 137 17.51 15.31 -15.29
CA MET A 137 17.15 14.32 -16.30
C MET A 137 17.94 13.03 -16.10
N PRO A 138 17.43 11.87 -16.58
CA PRO A 138 18.19 10.62 -16.60
C PRO A 138 19.53 10.72 -17.35
N SER A 139 19.67 11.67 -18.28
CA SER A 139 20.90 11.96 -19.02
C SER A 139 21.95 12.74 -18.20
N GLY A 140 21.63 13.15 -16.97
CA GLY A 140 22.50 13.97 -16.12
C GLY A 140 22.43 15.47 -16.38
N HIS A 141 21.59 15.93 -17.32
CA HIS A 141 21.37 17.36 -17.57
C HIS A 141 20.34 17.94 -16.59
N GLU A 142 20.50 19.21 -16.24
CA GLU A 142 19.51 19.97 -15.46
C GLU A 142 18.29 20.29 -16.34
N ALA A 143 17.11 19.95 -15.87
CA ALA A 143 15.83 20.25 -16.54
C ALA A 143 15.20 21.57 -16.09
N GLY A 144 15.53 22.01 -14.88
CA GLY A 144 14.96 23.21 -14.28
C GLY A 144 14.94 23.11 -12.77
N VAL A 145 14.35 24.12 -12.14
CA VAL A 145 14.38 24.29 -10.69
C VAL A 145 12.97 24.45 -10.14
N ILE A 146 12.71 23.81 -9.00
CA ILE A 146 11.49 24.01 -8.21
C ILE A 146 11.89 24.59 -6.86
N LEU A 147 11.27 25.71 -6.48
CA LEU A 147 11.40 26.29 -5.15
C LEU A 147 10.24 25.89 -4.26
N TYR A 148 10.55 25.63 -2.99
CA TYR A 148 9.59 25.30 -1.97
C TYR A 148 9.69 26.28 -0.82
N GLU A 149 8.54 26.83 -0.41
CA GLU A 149 8.42 27.69 0.77
C GLU A 149 7.42 27.04 1.73
N SER A 150 7.74 26.98 3.01
CA SER A 150 6.89 26.47 4.08
C SER A 150 6.38 27.63 4.96
N LYS A 151 5.09 27.60 5.28
CA LYS A 151 4.46 28.59 6.18
C LYS A 151 3.55 27.90 7.19
N ASN A 152 3.99 27.90 8.44
CA ASN A 152 3.22 27.37 9.56
C ASN A 152 2.57 28.49 10.40
N THR A 153 1.69 29.27 9.76
CA THR A 153 0.94 30.35 10.43
C THR A 153 -0.56 30.15 10.29
N LYS A 154 -1.33 30.72 11.22
CA LYS A 154 -2.81 30.64 11.23
C LYS A 154 -3.46 31.59 10.22
N ASN A 155 -2.81 32.73 9.96
CA ASN A 155 -3.35 33.78 9.11
C ASN A 155 -2.59 33.80 7.79
N TRP A 156 -3.35 33.76 6.70
CA TRP A 156 -2.84 33.89 5.34
C TRP A 156 -2.26 35.28 5.07
N SER A 157 -1.17 35.37 4.32
CA SER A 157 -0.64 36.64 3.79
C SER A 157 -0.29 36.51 2.31
N ASN A 158 -0.80 37.43 1.49
CA ASN A 158 -0.46 37.50 0.06
C ASN A 158 1.01 37.85 -0.18
N GLN A 159 1.70 38.45 0.79
CA GLN A 159 3.13 38.78 0.68
C GLN A 159 4.01 37.53 0.53
N TRP A 160 3.53 36.35 0.95
CA TRP A 160 4.29 35.11 0.76
C TRP A 160 4.42 34.75 -0.73
N ILE A 161 3.38 35.02 -1.52
CA ILE A 161 3.42 34.81 -2.97
C ILE A 161 4.37 35.82 -3.61
N GLU A 162 4.29 37.09 -3.20
CA GLU A 162 5.19 38.13 -3.70
C GLU A 162 6.66 37.82 -3.42
N LYS A 163 6.97 37.35 -2.19
CA LYS A 163 8.31 36.90 -1.81
C LYS A 163 8.75 35.70 -2.65
N LEU A 164 7.94 34.64 -2.70
CA LEU A 164 8.27 33.44 -3.48
C LEU A 164 8.48 33.75 -4.96
N ARG A 165 7.69 34.67 -5.53
CA ARG A 165 7.87 35.12 -6.93
C ARG A 165 9.22 35.82 -7.13
N ALA A 166 9.61 36.68 -6.20
CA ALA A 166 10.91 37.36 -6.24
C ALA A 166 12.06 36.35 -6.13
N ASP A 167 11.97 35.42 -5.18
CA ASP A 167 12.95 34.35 -4.98
C ASP A 167 13.07 33.47 -6.24
N MET A 168 11.94 33.12 -6.87
CA MET A 168 11.93 32.38 -8.14
C MET A 168 12.63 33.11 -9.28
N GLN A 169 12.50 34.45 -9.34
CA GLN A 169 13.17 35.25 -10.36
C GLN A 169 14.69 35.31 -10.13
N GLU A 170 15.12 35.44 -8.88
CA GLU A 170 16.53 35.44 -8.50
C GLU A 170 17.21 34.09 -8.77
N ASP A 171 16.52 33.00 -8.43
CA ASP A 171 17.06 31.64 -8.53
C ASP A 171 16.89 30.98 -9.90
N GLY A 172 16.21 31.65 -10.83
CA GLY A 172 15.86 31.09 -12.15
C GLY A 172 14.89 29.90 -12.06
N ALA A 173 14.05 29.86 -11.02
CA ALA A 173 13.21 28.71 -10.73
C ALA A 173 12.05 28.57 -11.69
N THR A 174 11.91 27.40 -12.33
CA THR A 174 10.83 27.07 -13.26
C THR A 174 9.47 27.17 -12.60
N LEU A 175 9.29 26.53 -11.43
CA LEU A 175 8.03 26.49 -10.68
C LEU A 175 8.28 26.76 -9.19
N GLY A 176 7.25 27.20 -8.48
CA GLY A 176 7.25 27.42 -7.04
C GLY A 176 6.11 26.69 -6.35
N MET A 177 6.35 26.13 -5.17
CA MET A 177 5.33 25.51 -4.35
C MET A 177 5.38 26.03 -2.92
N LEU A 178 4.28 26.66 -2.49
CA LEU A 178 4.05 27.12 -1.14
C LEU A 178 3.30 26.03 -0.36
N VAL A 179 3.88 25.55 0.74
CA VAL A 179 3.30 24.57 1.66
C VAL A 179 2.82 25.32 2.90
N SER A 180 1.51 25.50 3.07
CA SER A 180 0.99 26.38 4.12
C SER A 180 -0.23 25.81 4.85
N VAL A 181 -0.28 25.98 6.17
CA VAL A 181 -1.47 25.65 6.97
C VAL A 181 -2.63 26.60 6.67
N ALA A 182 -2.34 27.87 6.42
CA ALA A 182 -3.33 28.88 6.05
C ALA A 182 -3.49 28.97 4.52
N PHE A 183 -4.72 29.24 4.08
CA PHE A 183 -5.11 29.38 2.67
C PHE A 183 -5.91 30.68 2.48
N PRO A 184 -5.95 31.26 1.26
CA PRO A 184 -6.89 32.33 0.94
C PRO A 184 -8.33 31.90 1.25
N ALA A 185 -9.16 32.81 1.78
CA ALA A 185 -10.50 32.46 2.26
C ALA A 185 -11.45 31.84 1.21
N LYS A 186 -11.14 32.00 -0.08
CA LYS A 186 -11.90 31.44 -1.21
C LYS A 186 -11.49 30.00 -1.55
N GLU A 187 -10.30 29.59 -1.16
CA GLU A 187 -9.72 28.29 -1.52
C GLU A 187 -10.00 27.25 -0.45
N LYS A 188 -10.69 26.18 -0.85
CA LYS A 188 -11.01 25.05 0.04
C LYS A 188 -10.21 23.79 -0.30
N GLU A 189 -9.58 23.78 -1.46
CA GLU A 189 -8.86 22.63 -1.97
C GLU A 189 -7.54 22.40 -1.21
N ILE A 190 -7.02 21.17 -1.30
CA ILE A 190 -5.75 20.79 -0.66
C ILE A 190 -4.53 21.19 -1.50
N PHE A 191 -4.77 21.46 -2.78
CA PHE A 191 -3.79 21.87 -3.79
C PHE A 191 -4.49 22.83 -4.74
N VAL A 192 -3.87 23.97 -5.02
CA VAL A 192 -4.41 24.97 -5.94
C VAL A 192 -3.27 25.69 -6.64
N GLN A 193 -3.46 26.03 -7.90
CA GLN A 193 -2.59 26.96 -8.60
C GLN A 193 -3.04 28.38 -8.30
N ILE A 194 -2.20 29.17 -7.63
CA ILE A 194 -2.55 30.56 -7.31
C ILE A 194 -2.09 31.52 -8.40
N GLU A 195 -0.93 31.25 -8.99
CA GLU A 195 -0.40 31.99 -10.14
C GLU A 195 0.13 31.01 -11.18
N GLU A 196 0.41 31.50 -12.39
CA GLU A 196 0.86 30.67 -13.53
C GLU A 196 1.99 29.69 -13.15
N ARG A 197 2.94 30.12 -12.31
CA ARG A 197 4.09 29.31 -11.90
C ARG A 197 4.13 28.97 -10.41
N ILE A 198 3.10 29.34 -9.64
CA ILE A 198 3.09 29.20 -8.17
C ILE A 198 1.88 28.36 -7.71
N PHE A 199 2.19 27.28 -7.02
CA PHE A 199 1.22 26.35 -6.46
C PHE A 199 1.16 26.47 -4.94
N LEU A 200 -0.01 26.29 -4.37
CA LEU A 200 -0.24 26.25 -2.92
C LEU A 200 -0.79 24.88 -2.54
N CYS A 201 -0.21 24.27 -1.50
CA CYS A 201 -0.71 23.02 -0.94
C CYS A 201 -0.71 23.01 0.59
N LYS A 202 -1.55 22.16 1.17
CA LYS A 202 -1.55 21.94 2.63
C LYS A 202 -0.32 21.10 3.02
N PRO A 203 0.18 21.20 4.26
CA PRO A 203 1.22 20.29 4.74
C PRO A 203 0.68 18.87 4.88
N GLY A 204 1.47 17.87 4.52
CA GLY A 204 1.14 16.46 4.69
C GLY A 204 1.87 15.54 3.70
N ILE A 205 1.54 14.25 3.74
CA ILE A 205 2.20 13.22 2.91
C ILE A 205 1.98 13.41 1.39
N HIS A 206 0.91 14.12 1.02
CA HIS A 206 0.56 14.41 -0.37
C HIS A 206 1.49 15.44 -1.04
N VAL A 207 2.25 16.19 -0.25
CA VAL A 207 3.23 17.18 -0.74
C VAL A 207 4.21 16.54 -1.72
N ALA A 208 4.73 15.35 -1.40
CA ALA A 208 5.63 14.61 -2.30
C ALA A 208 4.96 14.22 -3.63
N SER A 209 3.67 13.87 -3.60
CA SER A 209 2.91 13.54 -4.81
C SER A 209 2.72 14.76 -5.70
N PHE A 210 2.42 15.92 -5.12
CA PHE A 210 2.30 17.17 -5.87
C PHE A 210 3.65 17.63 -6.41
N ALA A 211 4.71 17.56 -5.61
CA ALA A 211 6.07 17.81 -6.07
C ALA A 211 6.46 16.91 -7.25
N ARG A 212 6.01 15.65 -7.26
CA ARG A 212 6.26 14.72 -8.38
C ARG A 212 5.56 15.15 -9.65
N ALA A 213 4.31 15.61 -9.55
CA ALA A 213 3.57 16.13 -10.70
C ALA A 213 4.24 17.39 -11.28
N LEU A 214 4.67 18.33 -10.41
CA LEU A 214 5.41 19.52 -10.82
C LEU A 214 6.75 19.16 -11.46
N ARG A 215 7.47 18.18 -10.90
CA ARG A 215 8.72 17.65 -11.45
C ARG A 215 8.54 17.08 -12.86
N GLU A 216 7.48 16.32 -13.10
CA GLU A 216 7.18 15.81 -14.44
C GLU A 216 6.86 16.95 -15.42
N ALA A 217 6.15 17.99 -15.00
CA ALA A 217 5.92 19.17 -15.84
C ALA A 217 7.23 19.87 -16.24
N VAL A 218 8.17 20.03 -15.31
CA VAL A 218 9.52 20.58 -15.59
C VAL A 218 10.27 19.70 -16.58
N LEU A 219 10.28 18.37 -16.37
CA LEU A 219 10.94 17.43 -17.28
C LEU A 219 10.34 17.44 -18.69
N MET A 220 9.01 17.52 -18.81
CA MET A 220 8.33 17.61 -20.10
C MET A 220 8.70 18.90 -20.83
N GLY A 221 8.75 20.04 -20.13
CA GLY A 221 9.20 21.31 -20.69
C GLY A 221 10.63 21.21 -21.25
N ALA A 222 11.56 20.69 -20.45
CA ALA A 222 12.96 20.60 -20.86
C ALA A 222 13.19 19.61 -22.02
N ARG A 223 12.47 18.47 -22.05
CA ARG A 223 12.52 17.54 -23.19
C ARG A 223 12.05 18.21 -24.47
N LYS A 224 11.03 19.06 -24.39
CA LYS A 224 10.53 19.79 -25.54
C LYS A 224 11.51 20.85 -26.02
N GLU A 225 12.14 21.62 -25.12
CA GLU A 225 13.17 22.59 -25.51
C GLU A 225 14.32 21.91 -26.28
N ILE A 226 14.77 20.74 -25.82
CA ILE A 226 15.77 19.94 -26.53
C ILE A 226 15.24 19.54 -27.92
N LEU A 227 14.02 19.04 -28.03
CA LEU A 227 13.42 18.65 -29.32
C LEU A 227 13.24 19.85 -30.28
N ASP A 228 12.87 21.01 -29.75
CA ASP A 228 12.70 22.27 -30.48
C ASP A 228 14.05 22.86 -30.93
N GLU A 229 15.17 22.54 -30.26
CA GLU A 229 16.52 22.89 -30.72
C GLU A 229 16.93 22.06 -31.95
N PHE A 230 16.39 20.84 -32.11
CA PHE A 230 16.62 19.98 -33.27
C PHE A 230 15.61 20.15 -34.42
N SER A 231 14.46 20.80 -34.19
CA SER A 231 13.42 21.00 -35.22
C SER A 231 13.20 22.49 -35.50
N SER A 232 13.38 22.90 -36.76
CA SER A 232 13.30 24.30 -37.20
C SER A 232 11.97 24.98 -36.82
N LYS A 233 12.10 26.24 -36.35
CA LYS A 233 11.08 27.31 -36.20
C LYS A 233 9.73 27.03 -36.91
N ASP A 234 8.76 26.50 -36.17
CA ASP A 234 7.33 26.86 -36.24
C ASP A 234 6.51 25.85 -35.42
N SER A 235 6.43 26.04 -34.09
CA SER A 235 5.40 25.41 -33.22
C SER A 235 5.41 25.94 -31.78
N LYS A 236 5.76 27.21 -31.57
CA LYS A 236 5.75 27.84 -30.23
C LYS A 236 4.33 28.11 -29.72
N ASP A 237 3.35 28.23 -30.61
CA ASP A 237 1.97 28.57 -30.24
C ASP A 237 1.13 27.38 -29.75
N ASN A 238 1.56 26.13 -29.98
CA ASN A 238 0.83 24.93 -29.53
C ASN A 238 1.26 24.42 -28.14
N LEU A 239 2.26 25.02 -27.49
CA LEU A 239 2.75 24.61 -26.16
C LEU A 239 1.92 25.18 -25.00
N TYR A 240 1.47 26.43 -25.17
CA TYR A 240 0.82 27.16 -24.10
C TYR A 240 -0.60 26.66 -23.83
N GLU A 241 -1.32 26.22 -24.85
CA GLU A 241 -2.73 25.81 -24.74
C GLU A 241 -2.91 24.40 -24.12
N TYR A 242 -1.92 23.50 -24.28
CA TYR A 242 -1.98 22.16 -23.69
C TYR A 242 -1.51 22.11 -22.22
N ILE A 243 -0.55 22.96 -21.84
CA ILE A 243 -0.01 23.01 -20.46
C ILE A 243 -0.96 23.73 -19.50
N THR A 244 -1.81 24.65 -19.98
CA THR A 244 -2.55 25.59 -19.12
C THR A 244 -3.98 25.18 -18.76
N GLY A 245 -4.57 24.17 -19.40
CA GLY A 245 -5.95 23.73 -19.14
C GLY A 245 -6.05 22.26 -18.80
N ASP A 246 -5.95 21.40 -19.81
CA ASP A 246 -6.22 19.97 -19.71
C ASP A 246 -5.30 19.24 -18.72
N PHE A 247 -4.02 19.60 -18.67
CA PHE A 247 -3.08 19.00 -17.74
C PHE A 247 -3.37 19.37 -16.27
N ILE A 248 -3.71 20.64 -16.02
CA ILE A 248 -4.08 21.13 -14.69
C ILE A 248 -5.41 20.53 -14.26
N GLU A 249 -6.37 20.39 -15.17
CA GLU A 249 -7.64 19.71 -14.89
C GLU A 249 -7.42 18.23 -14.57
N GLN A 250 -6.53 17.54 -15.31
CA GLN A 250 -6.18 16.15 -15.02
C GLN A 250 -5.51 15.99 -13.65
N ILE A 251 -4.55 16.85 -13.30
CA ILE A 251 -3.91 16.82 -11.97
C ILE A 251 -4.94 17.14 -10.87
N SER A 252 -5.80 18.13 -11.09
CA SER A 252 -6.86 18.49 -10.14
C SER A 252 -7.83 17.35 -9.93
N ASN A 253 -8.20 16.63 -11.00
CA ASN A 253 -9.03 15.43 -10.92
C ASN A 253 -8.35 14.30 -10.17
N ILE A 254 -7.05 14.05 -10.42
CA ILE A 254 -6.28 13.05 -9.67
C ILE A 254 -6.23 13.42 -8.17
N ALA A 255 -5.99 14.69 -7.83
CA ALA A 255 -5.95 15.17 -6.47
C ALA A 255 -7.30 15.00 -5.75
N ARG A 256 -8.40 15.33 -6.43
CA ARG A 256 -9.77 15.12 -5.94
C ARG A 256 -10.08 13.64 -5.71
N THR A 257 -9.75 12.78 -6.67
CA THR A 257 -9.94 11.32 -6.53
C THR A 257 -9.12 10.76 -5.36
N HIS A 258 -7.87 11.18 -5.20
CA HIS A 258 -7.06 10.77 -4.06
C HIS A 258 -7.68 11.21 -2.73
N SER A 259 -8.13 12.45 -2.63
CA SER A 259 -8.80 12.97 -1.42
C SER A 259 -10.06 12.17 -1.10
N ASN A 260 -10.90 11.91 -2.10
CA ASN A 260 -12.13 11.13 -1.95
C ASN A 260 -11.84 9.70 -1.48
N LEU A 261 -10.89 9.00 -2.13
CA LEU A 261 -10.51 7.64 -1.75
C LEU A 261 -9.90 7.58 -0.35
N THR A 262 -9.12 8.59 0.04
CA THR A 262 -8.56 8.68 1.39
C THR A 262 -9.68 8.84 2.43
N GLU A 263 -10.69 9.66 2.15
CA GLU A 263 -11.83 9.84 3.03
C GLU A 263 -12.69 8.57 3.12
N GLU A 264 -12.97 7.91 1.99
CA GLU A 264 -13.68 6.63 1.94
C GLU A 264 -12.93 5.55 2.71
N MET A 265 -11.62 5.42 2.50
CA MET A 265 -10.76 4.49 3.24
C MET A 265 -10.84 4.75 4.75
N GLN A 266 -10.87 6.01 5.18
CA GLN A 266 -11.00 6.36 6.58
C GLN A 266 -12.38 6.00 7.14
N LYS A 267 -13.45 6.22 6.37
CA LYS A 267 -14.81 5.79 6.71
C LYS A 267 -14.90 4.27 6.84
N GLU A 268 -14.31 3.52 5.90
CA GLU A 268 -14.25 2.07 5.95
C GLU A 268 -13.49 1.57 7.17
N LYS A 269 -12.30 2.12 7.45
CA LYS A 269 -11.52 1.77 8.65
C LYS A 269 -12.36 1.97 9.92
N ASN A 270 -13.06 3.09 10.05
CA ASN A 270 -13.93 3.36 11.19
C ASN A 270 -15.11 2.37 11.26
N ALA A 271 -15.73 2.05 10.13
CA ALA A 271 -16.82 1.08 10.06
C ALA A 271 -16.35 -0.33 10.44
N PHE A 272 -15.18 -0.77 9.95
CA PHE A 272 -14.58 -2.06 10.30
C PHE A 272 -14.17 -2.12 11.76
N LYS A 273 -13.58 -1.05 12.31
CA LYS A 273 -13.29 -0.96 13.75
C LYS A 273 -14.54 -1.16 14.60
N LYS A 274 -15.66 -0.53 14.21
CA LYS A 274 -16.96 -0.73 14.88
C LYS A 274 -17.47 -2.16 14.73
N LYS A 275 -17.36 -2.76 13.54
CA LYS A 275 -17.74 -4.16 13.28
C LYS A 275 -16.91 -5.15 14.09
N TRP A 276 -15.59 -4.96 14.18
CA TRP A 276 -14.70 -5.79 14.98
C TRP A 276 -15.07 -5.72 16.46
N SER A 277 -15.20 -4.51 17.02
CA SER A 277 -15.60 -4.36 18.43
C SER A 277 -16.96 -4.99 18.74
N ALA A 278 -17.93 -4.93 17.82
CA ALA A 278 -19.20 -5.61 17.99
C ALA A 278 -19.05 -7.14 17.97
N ARG A 279 -18.27 -7.69 17.04
CA ARG A 279 -18.02 -9.13 16.92
C ARG A 279 -17.22 -9.68 18.10
N GLU A 280 -16.21 -8.96 18.58
CA GLU A 280 -15.46 -9.32 19.78
C GLU A 280 -16.39 -9.45 20.98
N LYS A 281 -17.28 -8.48 21.21
CA LYS A 281 -18.29 -8.58 22.27
C LYS A 281 -19.22 -9.78 22.10
N THR A 282 -19.63 -10.10 20.88
CA THR A 282 -20.44 -11.29 20.62
C THR A 282 -19.66 -12.59 20.89
N LEU A 283 -18.39 -12.67 20.49
CA LEU A 283 -17.52 -13.80 20.77
C LEU A 283 -17.29 -13.97 22.28
N GLU A 284 -17.09 -12.87 23.01
CA GLU A 284 -16.95 -12.87 24.46
C GLU A 284 -18.23 -13.34 25.16
N GLN A 285 -19.40 -12.85 24.72
CA GLN A 285 -20.70 -13.33 25.21
C GLN A 285 -20.91 -14.82 24.94
N LEU A 286 -20.51 -15.31 23.76
CA LEU A 286 -20.58 -16.72 23.40
C LEU A 286 -19.68 -17.57 24.31
N ALA A 287 -18.43 -17.14 24.52
CA ALA A 287 -17.48 -17.82 25.40
C ALA A 287 -17.97 -17.86 26.85
N ASN A 288 -18.52 -16.76 27.36
CA ASN A 288 -19.15 -16.70 28.68
C ASN A 288 -20.37 -17.63 28.78
N SER A 289 -21.21 -17.69 27.74
CA SER A 289 -22.36 -18.59 27.69
C SER A 289 -21.92 -20.06 27.69
N MET A 290 -20.89 -20.41 26.92
CA MET A 290 -20.32 -21.77 26.90
C MET A 290 -19.73 -22.15 28.26
N THR A 291 -18.98 -21.25 28.89
CA THR A 291 -18.42 -21.44 30.24
C THR A 291 -19.54 -21.65 31.27
N GLY A 292 -20.63 -20.87 31.17
CA GLY A 292 -21.82 -21.06 32.01
C GLY A 292 -22.51 -22.41 31.81
N ILE A 293 -22.59 -22.91 30.56
CA ILE A 293 -23.14 -24.24 30.26
C ILE A 293 -22.25 -25.33 30.87
N VAL A 294 -20.93 -25.26 30.68
CA VAL A 294 -19.98 -26.22 31.29
C VAL A 294 -20.06 -26.19 32.83
N GLY A 295 -20.16 -25.00 33.43
CA GLY A 295 -20.32 -24.81 34.87
C GLY A 295 -21.64 -25.39 35.40
N SER A 296 -22.75 -25.17 34.72
CA SER A 296 -24.07 -25.71 35.13
C SER A 296 -24.13 -27.24 35.01
N ILE A 297 -23.56 -27.83 33.95
CA ILE A 297 -23.48 -29.30 33.79
C ILE A 297 -22.59 -29.92 34.87
N SER A 298 -21.47 -29.27 35.22
CA SER A 298 -20.59 -29.70 36.32
C SER A 298 -21.30 -29.63 37.68
N GLY A 299 -22.13 -28.60 37.90
CA GLY A 299 -22.93 -28.44 39.12
C GLY A 299 -24.06 -29.45 39.29
N ILE A 300 -24.55 -30.07 38.20
CA ILE A 300 -25.60 -31.11 38.22
C ILE A 300 -25.02 -32.50 38.55
N GLY A 301 -23.69 -32.63 38.69
CA GLY A 301 -23.05 -33.87 39.12
C GLY A 301 -22.87 -34.92 38.02
N VAL A 302 -22.89 -34.52 36.74
CA VAL A 302 -22.51 -35.41 35.64
C VAL A 302 -20.98 -35.52 35.61
N GLN A 303 -20.49 -36.75 35.82
CA GLN A 303 -19.07 -37.08 35.94
C GLN A 303 -18.26 -36.58 34.72
N SER A 304 -17.16 -35.89 35.03
CA SER A 304 -16.33 -35.01 34.17
C SER A 304 -15.75 -35.61 32.88
N MET A 305 -15.84 -36.92 32.64
CA MET A 305 -15.13 -37.60 31.55
C MET A 305 -15.62 -37.30 30.12
N LYS A 306 -16.76 -36.63 29.93
CA LYS A 306 -17.26 -36.25 28.58
C LYS A 306 -17.09 -34.76 28.23
N LEU A 307 -16.69 -33.93 29.19
CA LEU A 307 -16.55 -32.47 28.99
C LEU A 307 -15.20 -32.09 28.38
N ASP A 308 -14.16 -32.91 28.57
CA ASP A 308 -12.81 -32.63 28.04
C ASP A 308 -12.79 -32.58 26.49
N LYS A 309 -13.64 -33.36 25.82
CA LYS A 309 -13.81 -33.31 24.34
C LYS A 309 -14.50 -32.03 23.83
N ILE A 310 -15.18 -31.29 24.70
CA ILE A 310 -15.82 -30.02 24.34
C ILE A 310 -14.84 -28.86 24.50
N LYS A 311 -13.88 -28.97 25.42
CA LYS A 311 -12.76 -28.02 25.57
C LYS A 311 -11.85 -27.98 24.34
N GLU A 312 -11.65 -29.11 23.65
CA GLU A 312 -10.91 -29.14 22.36
C GLU A 312 -11.60 -28.37 21.22
N LEU A 313 -12.90 -28.02 21.35
CA LEU A 313 -13.61 -27.18 20.38
C LEU A 313 -13.57 -25.69 20.75
N SER A 314 -13.22 -25.37 21.99
CA SER A 314 -13.09 -24.00 22.48
C SER A 314 -11.62 -23.61 22.53
N MET A 315 -11.16 -23.03 21.42
CA MET A 315 -9.90 -22.28 21.33
C MET A 315 -8.64 -23.15 21.45
N ASP A 316 -8.11 -23.55 20.30
CA ASP A 316 -6.66 -23.68 20.14
C ASP A 316 -6.06 -22.28 20.31
N GLU A 317 -5.51 -22.01 21.51
CA GLU A 317 -4.45 -21.00 21.71
C GLU A 317 -3.16 -21.45 21.02
#